data_AF-A0A3D2KJ74-F1
#
_entry.id   AF-A0A3D2KJ74-F1
#
_cell.length_a   1.000
_cell.length_b   1.000
_cell.length_c   1.000
_cell.angle_alpha   90.00
_cell.angle_beta   90.00
_cell.angle_gamma   90.00
#
_symmetry.space_group_name_H-M   'P 1'
#
loop_
_entity.id
_entity.type
_entity.pdbx_description
1 polymer ?
#
loop_
_entity_poly.entity_id
_entity_poly.type
_entity_poly.pdbx_seq_one_letter_code
_entity_poly.pdbx_strand_id
1 'polypeptide(L)'
;LLSAYLAEDAGDDPGRGGGHSGGAGNGPGRVDLCEARIVERARGLRFEYGARGKPTLAGDGVGDSTLTFNVSHSHRLAVYALARGRRVGVDVERIRPGIKHELLAVRFFSPREAAALLAMPDRLRLRAFYACWTRKEAFIKARGEGFALSLRRFSVSVDPGRTPVLDDVEGAPGEVLRWTLCDLEPGPGYAGALAVEGRSWRLRSRRLGP
;
A
#
# COMPACT_ATOMS: atom_id res chain seq x y z
N LEU A 1 -18.74 2.65 -1.10
CA LEU A 1 -19.45 1.43 -0.65
C LEU A 1 -18.56 0.37 0.01
N LEU A 2 -17.23 0.37 -0.17
CA LEU A 2 -16.34 -0.29 0.81
C LEU A 2 -15.86 0.67 1.92
N SER A 3 -15.76 1.96 1.60
CA SER A 3 -15.52 3.08 2.53
C SER A 3 -16.56 3.23 3.67
N ALA A 4 -17.62 2.41 3.68
CA ALA A 4 -18.73 2.49 4.62
C ALA A 4 -18.59 1.58 5.85
N TYR A 5 -17.59 0.69 5.90
CA TYR A 5 -17.33 -0.22 7.03
C TYR A 5 -16.34 0.36 8.08
N LEU A 6 -16.14 1.68 8.08
CA LEU A 6 -15.08 2.35 8.85
C LEU A 6 -15.57 3.51 9.75
N ALA A 7 -16.89 3.67 9.94
CA ALA A 7 -17.44 4.61 10.90
C ALA A 7 -17.60 3.96 12.28
N GLU A 8 -17.19 4.71 13.31
CA GLU A 8 -17.37 4.44 14.75
C GLU A 8 -16.54 3.24 15.29
N ASP A 9 -15.95 3.25 16.50
CA ASP A 9 -16.11 4.19 17.63
C ASP A 9 -15.00 5.24 17.81
N ALA A 10 -15.38 6.37 18.42
CA ALA A 10 -14.50 7.23 19.19
C ALA A 10 -14.76 6.98 20.69
N GLY A 11 -13.71 6.72 21.48
CA GLY A 11 -13.86 6.44 22.91
C GLY A 11 -12.50 6.35 23.64
N ASP A 12 -12.24 7.37 24.46
CA ASP A 12 -11.28 7.57 25.55
C ASP A 12 -9.82 7.06 25.54
N ASP A 13 -8.96 7.97 26.01
CA ASP A 13 -7.60 7.79 26.54
C ASP A 13 -7.67 7.95 28.07
N PRO A 14 -6.96 7.10 28.85
CA PRO A 14 -5.93 7.71 29.70
C PRO A 14 -4.71 6.82 30.01
N GLY A 15 -3.50 7.41 30.11
CA GLY A 15 -2.47 6.88 31.04
C GLY A 15 -0.98 7.11 30.72
N ARG A 16 -0.35 8.03 31.45
CA ARG A 16 1.07 8.48 31.39
C ARG A 16 2.17 7.51 31.90
N GLY A 17 3.43 7.76 31.50
CA GLY A 17 4.73 7.38 32.16
C GLY A 17 5.69 6.58 31.25
N GLY A 18 7.03 6.71 31.15
CA GLY A 18 8.09 7.49 31.83
C GLY A 18 9.19 6.55 32.40
N GLY A 19 10.53 6.67 32.16
CA GLY A 19 11.37 7.52 31.31
C GLY A 19 12.90 7.32 31.62
N HIS A 20 13.85 7.88 30.82
CA HIS A 20 15.33 7.83 30.96
C HIS A 20 16.05 6.46 30.69
N SER A 21 17.35 6.32 30.34
CA SER A 21 18.33 7.14 29.58
C SER A 21 19.70 6.40 29.36
N GLY A 22 20.36 6.56 28.19
CA GLY A 22 21.81 6.29 27.95
C GLY A 22 22.26 4.83 27.71
N GLY A 23 23.29 4.50 26.89
CA GLY A 23 24.07 5.35 25.96
C GLY A 23 25.18 4.60 25.15
N ALA A 24 25.68 5.28 24.10
CA ALA A 24 26.95 5.12 23.33
C ALA A 24 27.33 3.81 22.57
N GLY A 25 27.75 3.95 21.29
CA GLY A 25 28.45 2.88 20.54
C GLY A 25 28.58 3.01 19.00
N ASN A 26 29.38 3.96 18.49
CA ASN A 26 30.03 4.08 17.15
C ASN A 26 29.26 3.80 15.81
N GLY A 27 29.47 4.69 14.83
CA GLY A 27 28.92 4.60 13.44
C GLY A 27 29.85 3.87 12.43
N PRO A 28 29.88 4.24 11.12
CA PRO A 28 29.37 5.46 10.48
C PRO A 28 28.20 5.22 9.51
N GLY A 29 27.38 6.26 9.31
CA GLY A 29 26.25 6.23 8.39
C GLY A 29 25.52 7.57 8.35
N ARG A 30 26.24 8.67 8.12
CA ARG A 30 25.60 9.98 7.83
C ARG A 30 24.80 9.83 6.53
N VAL A 31 23.49 9.69 6.68
CA VAL A 31 22.55 9.93 5.58
C VAL A 31 22.30 11.43 5.55
N ASP A 32 22.74 12.10 4.48
CA ASP A 32 22.41 13.50 4.28
C ASP A 32 20.89 13.70 4.28
N LEU A 33 20.44 14.73 5.01
CA LEU A 33 19.03 15.15 5.03
C LEU A 33 18.61 15.91 3.75
N CYS A 34 19.54 16.06 2.81
CA CYS A 34 19.30 16.45 1.42
C CYS A 34 18.58 15.29 0.68
N GLU A 35 17.31 15.35 0.32
CA GLU A 35 16.40 16.48 0.27
C GLU A 35 15.00 16.12 0.80
N ALA A 36 14.79 16.28 2.11
CA ALA A 36 13.47 16.75 2.55
C ALA A 36 13.40 18.26 2.28
N ARG A 37 13.27 18.67 1.01
CA ARG A 37 12.90 20.05 0.70
C ARG A 37 11.51 20.27 1.29
N ILE A 38 11.46 20.95 2.44
CA ILE A 38 10.31 21.78 2.77
C ILE A 38 10.25 22.82 1.66
N VAL A 39 9.47 22.52 0.62
CA VAL A 39 9.18 23.51 -0.41
C VAL A 39 8.33 24.56 0.30
N GLU A 40 8.93 25.72 0.60
CA GLU A 40 8.31 26.85 1.30
C GLU A 40 7.05 27.40 0.59
N ARG A 41 6.70 26.81 -0.57
CA ARG A 41 5.47 27.03 -1.32
C ARG A 41 4.78 25.72 -1.69
N ALA A 42 4.17 25.04 -0.71
CA ALA A 42 3.08 24.10 -0.98
C ALA A 42 1.96 24.75 -1.83
N ARG A 43 1.83 26.09 -1.76
CA ARG A 43 0.95 26.94 -2.58
C ARG A 43 1.13 26.83 -4.11
N GLY A 44 2.18 26.17 -4.60
CA GLY A 44 2.39 25.93 -6.04
C GLY A 44 1.93 24.54 -6.53
N LEU A 45 1.77 23.56 -5.63
CA LEU A 45 1.43 22.19 -6.04
C LEU A 45 -0.02 22.11 -6.52
N ARG A 46 -0.20 21.93 -7.83
CA ARG A 46 -1.50 21.69 -8.45
C ARG A 46 -1.70 20.19 -8.63
N PHE A 47 -2.87 19.71 -8.21
CA PHE A 47 -3.29 18.33 -8.39
C PHE A 47 -4.33 18.25 -9.51
N GLU A 48 -4.10 17.34 -10.45
CA GLU A 48 -5.10 16.90 -11.42
C GLU A 48 -5.71 15.59 -10.93
N TYR A 49 -6.95 15.34 -11.32
CA TYR A 49 -7.66 14.11 -10.98
C TYR A 49 -8.04 13.40 -12.28
N GLY A 50 -7.52 12.19 -12.48
CA GLY A 50 -7.96 11.35 -13.60
C GLY A 50 -9.45 11.00 -13.47
N ALA A 51 -10.07 10.53 -14.55
CA ALA A 51 -11.52 10.23 -14.64
C ALA A 51 -12.09 9.27 -13.57
N ARG A 52 -11.23 8.66 -12.74
CA ARG A 52 -11.58 7.74 -11.65
C ARG A 52 -11.01 8.16 -10.29
N GLY A 53 -10.68 9.45 -10.13
CA GLY A 53 -10.29 10.07 -8.86
C GLY A 53 -8.85 9.84 -8.39
N LYS A 54 -8.01 9.12 -9.14
CA LYS A 54 -6.56 9.04 -8.82
C LYS A 54 -5.93 10.44 -9.02
N PRO A 55 -5.31 11.04 -7.99
CA PRO A 55 -4.63 12.31 -8.14
C PRO A 55 -3.27 12.14 -8.83
N THR A 56 -2.89 13.13 -9.62
CA THR A 56 -1.58 13.29 -10.27
C THR A 56 -1.06 14.70 -10.01
N LEU A 57 0.25 14.90 -10.06
CA LEU A 57 0.83 16.25 -10.06
C LEU A 57 0.62 16.85 -11.45
N ALA A 58 0.06 18.06 -11.51
CA ALA A 58 -0.09 18.79 -12.76
C ALA A 58 1.29 19.18 -13.30
N GLY A 59 1.50 18.97 -14.62
CA GLY A 59 2.73 19.38 -15.29
C GLY A 59 2.77 20.89 -15.51
N ASP A 60 3.23 21.65 -14.52
CA ASP A 60 3.31 23.12 -14.59
C ASP A 60 4.63 23.67 -15.15
N GLY A 61 5.51 22.78 -15.64
CA GLY A 61 6.82 23.13 -16.22
C GLY A 61 7.90 23.49 -15.21
N VAL A 62 7.57 23.53 -13.90
CA VAL A 62 8.51 23.87 -12.82
C VAL A 62 8.96 22.63 -12.03
N GLY A 63 8.21 21.52 -12.13
CA GLY A 63 8.55 20.21 -11.55
C GLY A 63 8.93 19.14 -12.58
N ASP A 64 9.57 18.06 -12.10
CA ASP A 64 9.79 16.84 -12.88
C ASP A 64 8.45 16.15 -13.19
N SER A 65 7.99 16.29 -14.43
CA SER A 65 6.74 15.73 -14.96
C SER A 65 6.69 14.20 -14.95
N THR A 66 7.79 13.52 -14.64
CA THR A 66 7.84 12.06 -14.49
C THR A 66 7.52 11.58 -13.06
N LEU A 67 7.38 12.49 -12.08
CA LEU A 67 7.09 12.15 -10.69
C LEU A 67 5.62 11.72 -10.51
N THR A 68 5.41 10.45 -10.20
CA THR A 68 4.12 9.89 -9.80
C THR A 68 4.09 9.64 -8.30
N PHE A 69 2.89 9.68 -7.72
CA PHE A 69 2.68 9.31 -6.32
C PHE A 69 1.39 8.52 -6.13
N ASN A 70 1.28 7.88 -4.96
CA ASN A 70 0.03 7.34 -4.46
C ASN A 70 0.02 7.39 -2.93
N VAL A 71 -1.18 7.43 -2.35
CA VAL A 71 -1.40 7.47 -0.90
C VAL A 71 -2.41 6.40 -0.52
N SER A 72 -2.19 5.77 0.63
CA SER A 72 -3.24 5.03 1.34
C SER A 72 -3.14 5.31 2.84
N HIS A 73 -4.26 5.18 3.54
CA HIS A 73 -4.33 5.38 4.98
C HIS A 73 -5.35 4.42 5.59
N SER A 74 -5.03 3.90 6.77
CA SER A 74 -5.95 3.08 7.56
C SER A 74 -5.73 3.38 9.04
N HIS A 75 -6.81 3.66 9.76
CA HIS A 75 -6.80 4.11 11.14
C HIS A 75 -5.82 5.29 11.39
N ARG A 76 -4.77 5.12 12.22
CA ARG A 76 -3.81 6.17 12.59
C ARG A 76 -2.58 6.24 11.68
N LEU A 77 -2.57 5.51 10.56
CA LEU A 77 -1.39 5.39 9.70
C LEU A 77 -1.71 5.82 8.26
N ALA A 78 -0.85 6.67 7.71
CA ALA A 78 -0.82 7.02 6.29
C ALA A 78 0.53 6.60 5.68
N VAL A 79 0.50 6.12 4.44
CA VAL A 79 1.67 5.73 3.66
C VAL A 79 1.62 6.45 2.32
N TYR A 80 2.73 7.10 1.97
CA TYR A 80 2.93 7.77 0.68
C TYR A 80 3.99 7.00 -0.10
N ALA A 81 3.66 6.64 -1.34
CA ALA A 81 4.61 6.10 -2.30
C ALA A 81 4.88 7.14 -3.39
N LEU A 82 6.14 7.31 -3.76
CA LEU A 82 6.59 8.21 -4.81
C LEU A 82 7.52 7.46 -5.76
N ALA A 83 7.41 7.71 -7.06
CA ALA A 83 8.26 7.10 -8.08
C ALA A 83 8.49 8.06 -9.25
N ARG A 84 9.64 7.95 -9.94
CA ARG A 84 9.92 8.71 -11.18
C ARG A 84 9.85 7.79 -12.40
N GLY A 85 9.26 8.29 -13.48
CA GLY A 85 9.19 7.65 -14.79
C GLY A 85 8.36 6.36 -14.88
N ARG A 86 7.48 6.09 -13.91
CA ARG A 86 6.72 4.83 -13.82
C ARG A 86 5.45 4.99 -12.98
N ARG A 87 4.47 4.11 -13.17
CA ARG A 87 3.29 4.06 -12.29
C ARG A 87 3.63 3.40 -10.93
N VAL A 88 3.03 3.95 -9.87
CA VAL A 88 3.09 3.41 -8.50
C VAL A 88 1.70 3.43 -7.85
N GLY A 89 1.45 2.46 -6.98
CA GLY A 89 0.29 2.36 -6.10
C GLY A 89 0.69 1.71 -4.78
N VAL A 90 0.05 2.12 -3.69
CA VAL A 90 0.33 1.64 -2.34
C VAL A 90 -0.98 1.39 -1.61
N ASP A 91 -0.99 0.38 -0.76
CA ASP A 91 -2.09 0.16 0.17
C ASP A 91 -1.61 -0.22 1.57
N VAL A 92 -2.41 0.12 2.58
CA VAL A 92 -2.16 -0.17 3.99
C VAL A 92 -3.49 -0.38 4.69
N GLU A 93 -3.60 -1.46 5.46
CA GLU A 93 -4.81 -1.78 6.21
C GLU A 93 -4.51 -2.24 7.64
N ARG A 94 -5.28 -1.72 8.60
CA ARG A 94 -5.25 -2.21 9.99
C ARG A 94 -5.89 -3.59 10.02
N ILE A 95 -5.13 -4.59 10.46
CA ILE A 95 -5.60 -5.96 10.65
C ILE A 95 -6.58 -5.97 11.83
N ARG A 96 -7.84 -6.32 11.55
CA ARG A 96 -8.90 -6.42 12.57
C ARG A 96 -9.29 -7.89 12.75
N PRO A 97 -9.23 -8.45 13.98
CA PRO A 97 -9.85 -9.74 14.25
C PRO A 97 -11.39 -9.62 14.15
N GLY A 98 -12.09 -10.76 14.05
CA GLY A 98 -13.56 -10.80 14.04
C GLY A 98 -14.23 -10.48 12.70
N ILE A 99 -13.49 -10.05 11.67
CA ILE A 99 -14.05 -9.90 10.32
C ILE A 99 -14.32 -11.27 9.67
N LYS A 100 -15.40 -11.36 8.88
CA LYS A 100 -15.75 -12.56 8.08
C LYS A 100 -14.88 -12.67 6.81
N HIS A 101 -13.56 -12.69 7.00
CA HIS A 101 -12.55 -12.62 5.94
C HIS A 101 -12.68 -13.72 4.89
N GLU A 102 -13.14 -14.92 5.26
CA GLU A 102 -13.43 -16.01 4.33
C GLU A 102 -14.55 -15.65 3.34
N LEU A 103 -15.65 -15.06 3.84
CA LEU A 103 -16.78 -14.63 2.99
C LEU A 103 -16.39 -13.44 2.11
N LEU A 104 -15.55 -12.53 2.63
CA LEU A 104 -15.01 -11.41 1.86
C LEU A 104 -14.08 -11.91 0.74
N ALA A 105 -13.22 -12.89 1.02
CA ALA A 105 -12.38 -13.53 0.02
C ALA A 105 -13.22 -14.18 -1.09
N VAL A 106 -14.21 -15.02 -0.74
CA VAL A 106 -15.11 -15.65 -1.72
C VAL A 106 -15.87 -14.62 -2.57
N ARG A 107 -16.24 -13.47 -1.99
CA ARG A 107 -16.99 -12.41 -2.70
C ARG A 107 -16.11 -11.56 -3.64
N PHE A 108 -14.88 -11.24 -3.23
CA PHE A 108 -14.07 -10.22 -3.90
C PHE A 108 -12.79 -10.74 -4.57
N PHE A 109 -12.20 -11.83 -4.10
CA PHE A 109 -10.98 -12.38 -4.70
C PHE A 109 -11.30 -13.26 -5.91
N SER A 110 -10.27 -13.59 -6.70
CA SER A 110 -10.38 -14.60 -7.74
C SER A 110 -10.73 -15.97 -7.12
N PRO A 111 -11.40 -16.88 -7.86
CA PRO A 111 -11.72 -18.21 -7.32
C PRO A 111 -10.47 -18.98 -6.85
N ARG A 112 -9.33 -18.78 -7.53
CA ARG A 112 -8.03 -19.35 -7.17
C ARG A 112 -7.50 -18.79 -5.85
N GLU A 113 -7.55 -17.48 -5.67
CA GLU A 113 -7.12 -16.81 -4.43
C GLU A 113 -8.00 -17.21 -3.23
N ALA A 114 -9.33 -17.24 -3.42
CA ALA A 114 -10.27 -17.66 -2.38
C ALA A 114 -10.04 -19.12 -1.97
N ALA A 115 -9.87 -20.04 -2.93
CA ALA A 115 -9.55 -21.44 -2.64
C ALA A 115 -8.20 -21.59 -1.92
N ALA A 116 -7.16 -20.88 -2.37
CA ALA A 116 -5.84 -20.88 -1.72
C ALA A 116 -5.90 -20.37 -0.27
N LEU A 117 -6.65 -19.29 -0.01
CA LEU A 117 -6.86 -18.75 1.33
C LEU A 117 -7.58 -19.74 2.25
N LEU A 118 -8.67 -20.36 1.77
CA LEU A 118 -9.43 -21.34 2.55
C LEU A 118 -8.61 -22.60 2.86
N ALA A 119 -7.69 -22.99 1.97
CA ALA A 119 -6.76 -24.10 2.21
C ALA A 119 -5.65 -23.79 3.25
N MET A 120 -5.43 -22.52 3.62
CA MET A 120 -4.44 -22.19 4.66
C MET A 120 -4.94 -22.56 6.07
N PRO A 121 -4.02 -22.88 7.01
CA PRO A 121 -4.36 -23.03 8.43
C PRO A 121 -5.07 -21.78 8.98
N ASP A 122 -6.13 -21.97 9.76
CA ASP A 122 -7.00 -20.91 10.31
C ASP A 122 -6.21 -19.72 10.88
N ARG A 123 -5.18 -19.99 11.71
CA ARG A 123 -4.30 -18.99 12.34
C ARG A 123 -3.56 -18.07 11.35
N LEU A 124 -3.45 -18.46 10.08
CA LEU A 124 -2.80 -17.69 9.02
C LEU A 124 -3.80 -16.98 8.09
N ARG A 125 -5.04 -17.47 7.99
CA ARG A 125 -6.04 -16.96 7.02
C ARG A 125 -6.29 -15.47 7.13
N LEU A 126 -6.40 -14.93 8.34
CA LEU A 126 -6.62 -13.49 8.54
C LEU A 126 -5.46 -12.64 8.00
N ARG A 127 -4.21 -13.05 8.24
CA ARG A 127 -3.03 -12.35 7.70
C ARG A 127 -2.93 -12.49 6.18
N ALA A 128 -3.23 -13.68 5.65
CA ALA A 128 -3.26 -13.95 4.21
C ALA A 128 -4.36 -13.16 3.48
N PHE A 129 -5.53 -12.99 4.11
CA PHE A 129 -6.60 -12.11 3.62
C PHE A 129 -6.09 -10.69 3.45
N TYR A 130 -5.52 -10.10 4.50
CA TYR A 130 -5.04 -8.73 4.46
C TYR A 130 -3.84 -8.54 3.51
N ALA A 131 -2.92 -9.50 3.44
CA ALA A 131 -1.82 -9.46 2.47
C ALA A 131 -2.34 -9.49 1.02
N CYS A 132 -3.20 -10.46 0.69
CA CYS A 132 -3.87 -10.53 -0.62
C CYS A 132 -4.63 -9.24 -0.92
N TRP A 133 -5.44 -8.76 0.02
CA TRP A 133 -6.21 -7.52 -0.09
C TRP A 133 -5.33 -6.31 -0.46
N THR A 134 -4.31 -6.01 0.35
CA THR A 134 -3.45 -4.85 0.12
C THR A 134 -2.63 -4.98 -1.17
N ARG A 135 -2.18 -6.20 -1.53
CA ARG A 135 -1.49 -6.47 -2.81
C ARG A 135 -2.38 -6.11 -4.00
N LYS A 136 -3.66 -6.49 -3.96
CA LYS A 136 -4.63 -6.22 -5.04
C LYS A 136 -5.04 -4.74 -5.13
N GLU A 137 -5.31 -4.10 -3.99
CA GLU A 137 -5.62 -2.66 -3.95
C GLU A 137 -4.43 -1.81 -4.39
N ALA A 138 -3.20 -2.14 -3.97
CA ALA A 138 -2.00 -1.45 -4.44
C ALA A 138 -1.84 -1.55 -5.96
N PHE A 139 -2.12 -2.71 -6.55
CA PHE A 139 -2.09 -2.91 -8.01
C PHE A 139 -3.16 -2.07 -8.74
N ILE A 140 -4.42 -2.10 -8.29
CA ILE A 140 -5.51 -1.27 -8.85
C ILE A 140 -5.16 0.22 -8.76
N LYS A 141 -4.68 0.67 -7.58
CA LYS A 141 -4.22 2.03 -7.35
C LYS A 141 -3.06 2.40 -8.27
N ALA A 142 -2.15 1.47 -8.56
CA ALA A 142 -1.04 1.70 -9.49
C ALA A 142 -1.51 1.87 -10.94
N ARG A 143 -2.41 0.98 -11.41
CA ARG A 143 -3.06 1.07 -12.73
C ARG A 143 -3.85 2.37 -12.90
N GLY A 144 -4.44 2.91 -11.82
CA GLY A 144 -5.31 4.10 -11.88
C GLY A 144 -6.71 3.80 -12.43
N GLU A 145 -7.07 2.52 -12.50
CA GLU A 145 -8.33 2.05 -13.08
C GLU A 145 -9.51 2.05 -12.10
N GLY A 146 -9.27 2.38 -10.83
CA GLY A 146 -10.28 2.35 -9.78
C GLY A 146 -11.05 1.02 -9.74
N PHE A 147 -12.31 1.07 -9.32
CA PHE A 147 -13.16 -0.12 -9.22
C PHE A 147 -13.56 -0.79 -10.54
N ALA A 148 -13.16 -0.26 -11.70
CA ALA A 148 -13.49 -0.86 -12.99
C ALA A 148 -12.73 -2.18 -13.22
N LEU A 149 -11.51 -2.30 -12.68
CA LEU A 149 -10.81 -3.58 -12.61
C LEU A 149 -11.34 -4.34 -11.39
N SER A 150 -12.33 -5.21 -11.64
CA SER A 150 -12.85 -6.12 -10.62
C SER A 150 -11.71 -6.96 -10.05
N LEU A 151 -11.60 -6.97 -8.71
CA LEU A 151 -10.65 -7.78 -7.93
C LEU A 151 -10.67 -9.27 -8.32
N ARG A 152 -11.75 -9.76 -8.93
CA ARG A 152 -11.88 -11.16 -9.37
C ARG A 152 -11.18 -11.49 -10.70
N ARG A 153 -10.80 -10.48 -11.49
CA ARG A 153 -10.27 -10.60 -12.87
C ARG A 153 -8.73 -10.61 -12.96
N PHE A 154 -8.06 -10.72 -11.82
CA PHE A 154 -6.62 -10.90 -11.74
C PHE A 154 -6.31 -11.64 -10.44
N SER A 155 -5.17 -12.33 -10.40
CA SER A 155 -4.72 -13.05 -9.21
C SER A 155 -3.36 -12.53 -8.74
N VAL A 156 -3.18 -12.43 -7.43
CA VAL A 156 -1.89 -12.22 -6.77
C VAL A 156 -1.60 -13.37 -5.83
N SER A 157 -0.34 -13.51 -5.43
CA SER A 157 0.06 -14.39 -4.33
C SER A 157 -0.78 -14.13 -3.08
N VAL A 158 -1.30 -15.18 -2.43
CA VAL A 158 -2.11 -15.10 -1.20
C VAL A 158 -1.26 -15.24 0.06
N ASP A 159 -0.25 -16.12 0.02
CA ASP A 159 0.60 -16.46 1.16
C ASP A 159 1.47 -15.24 1.58
N PRO A 160 1.42 -14.76 2.83
CA PRO A 160 2.30 -13.71 3.33
C PRO A 160 3.74 -14.20 3.57
N GLY A 161 3.97 -15.52 3.63
CA GLY A 161 5.31 -16.11 3.75
C GLY A 161 6.06 -16.30 2.43
N ARG A 162 5.48 -15.84 1.30
CA ARG A 162 6.07 -15.96 -0.05
C ARG A 162 6.30 -14.59 -0.68
N THR A 163 7.27 -14.52 -1.58
CA THR A 163 7.53 -13.35 -2.43
C THR A 163 6.24 -12.88 -3.12
N PRO A 164 5.82 -11.61 -2.95
CA PRO A 164 4.62 -11.10 -3.58
C PRO A 164 4.74 -11.08 -5.11
N VAL A 165 3.73 -11.63 -5.79
CA VAL A 165 3.67 -11.66 -7.26
C VAL A 165 2.25 -11.39 -7.76
N LEU A 166 2.17 -10.82 -8.96
CA LEU A 166 0.97 -10.81 -9.79
C LEU A 166 0.99 -12.13 -10.58
N ASP A 167 0.08 -13.05 -10.26
CA ASP A 167 0.03 -14.40 -10.86
C ASP A 167 -0.61 -14.39 -12.25
N ASP A 168 -1.68 -13.61 -12.42
CA ASP A 168 -2.51 -13.60 -13.63
C ASP A 168 -3.29 -12.28 -13.77
N VAL A 169 -3.59 -11.87 -15.00
CA VAL A 169 -4.53 -10.79 -15.34
C VAL A 169 -5.37 -11.23 -16.54
N GLU A 170 -6.68 -11.35 -16.33
CA GLU A 170 -7.63 -11.87 -17.33
C GLU A 170 -7.58 -11.03 -18.62
N GLY A 171 -7.28 -11.69 -19.74
CA GLY A 171 -7.17 -11.05 -21.05
C GLY A 171 -5.91 -10.18 -21.26
N ALA A 172 -5.00 -10.11 -20.28
CA ALA A 172 -3.78 -9.30 -20.36
C ALA A 172 -2.55 -9.99 -19.72
N PRO A 173 -2.18 -11.22 -20.13
CA PRO A 173 -1.11 -12.00 -19.48
C PRO A 173 0.26 -11.30 -19.48
N GLY A 174 0.52 -10.41 -20.43
CA GLY A 174 1.75 -9.60 -20.46
C GLY A 174 1.91 -8.64 -19.27
N GLU A 175 0.83 -8.29 -18.56
CA GLU A 175 0.89 -7.44 -17.37
C GLU A 175 1.67 -8.10 -16.22
N VAL A 176 1.60 -9.44 -16.07
CA VAL A 176 2.35 -10.19 -15.04
C VAL A 176 3.84 -9.86 -15.03
N LEU A 177 4.44 -9.66 -16.21
CA LEU A 177 5.87 -9.34 -16.35
C LEU A 177 6.18 -7.85 -16.11
N ARG A 178 5.19 -6.97 -16.29
CA ARG A 178 5.32 -5.50 -16.20
C ARG A 178 5.33 -4.97 -14.78
N TRP A 179 4.83 -5.72 -13.80
CA TRP A 179 4.66 -5.25 -12.44
C TRP A 179 5.54 -6.00 -11.45
N THR A 180 6.03 -5.27 -10.45
CA THR A 180 6.63 -5.82 -9.24
C THR A 180 5.73 -5.48 -8.06
N LEU A 181 5.35 -6.49 -7.27
CA LEU A 181 4.69 -6.31 -5.99
C LEU A 181 5.71 -6.46 -4.87
N CYS A 182 5.55 -5.69 -3.79
CA CYS A 182 6.28 -5.86 -2.55
C CYS A 182 5.34 -5.65 -1.37
N ASP A 183 5.45 -6.48 -0.35
CA ASP A 183 4.79 -6.22 0.91
C ASP A 183 5.57 -5.14 1.66
N LEU A 184 4.85 -4.41 2.49
CA LEU A 184 5.39 -3.40 3.39
C LEU A 184 5.20 -3.89 4.82
N GLU A 185 6.03 -3.37 5.73
CA GLU A 185 5.87 -3.52 7.17
C GLU A 185 5.54 -2.16 7.79
N PRO A 186 4.27 -1.70 7.75
CA PRO A 186 3.90 -0.34 8.13
C PRO A 186 3.97 -0.13 9.65
N GLY A 187 3.81 -1.23 10.41
CA GLY A 187 3.91 -1.31 11.86
C GLY A 187 3.14 -2.53 12.39
N PRO A 188 3.25 -2.84 13.69
CA PRO A 188 2.48 -3.91 14.31
C PRO A 188 0.97 -3.75 14.09
N GLY A 189 0.30 -4.83 13.68
CA GLY A 189 -1.15 -4.83 13.45
C GLY A 189 -1.59 -4.20 12.11
N TYR A 190 -0.67 -3.93 11.19
CA TYR A 190 -0.99 -3.49 9.83
C TYR A 190 -0.46 -4.47 8.78
N ALA A 191 -1.20 -4.65 7.70
CA ALA A 191 -0.68 -5.15 6.43
C ALA A 191 -0.48 -3.96 5.49
N GLY A 192 0.41 -4.08 4.52
CA GLY A 192 0.53 -3.12 3.45
C GLY A 192 1.27 -3.70 2.26
N ALA A 193 1.07 -3.10 1.09
CA ALA A 193 1.73 -3.52 -0.13
C ALA A 193 1.98 -2.33 -1.06
N LEU A 194 2.95 -2.51 -1.95
CA LEU A 194 3.37 -1.58 -2.98
C LEU A 194 3.34 -2.30 -4.33
N ALA A 195 2.77 -1.66 -5.34
CA ALA A 195 2.83 -2.10 -6.73
C ALA A 195 3.56 -1.05 -7.57
N VAL A 196 4.61 -1.48 -8.27
CA VAL A 196 5.49 -0.61 -9.06
C VAL A 196 5.64 -1.17 -10.48
N GLU A 197 5.54 -0.29 -11.48
CA GLU A 197 5.80 -0.66 -12.87
C GLU A 197 7.32 -0.82 -13.12
N GLY A 198 7.66 -1.90 -13.83
CA GLY A 198 9.02 -2.32 -14.11
C GLY A 198 9.69 -3.05 -12.94
N ARG A 199 10.89 -3.58 -13.23
CA ARG A 199 11.68 -4.42 -12.31
C ARG A 199 12.96 -3.72 -11.82
N SER A 200 13.47 -2.76 -12.61
CA SER A 200 14.67 -1.98 -12.30
C SER A 200 14.34 -0.78 -11.42
N TRP A 201 14.34 -0.99 -10.10
CA TRP A 201 14.17 0.04 -9.06
C TRP A 201 14.68 -0.49 -7.71
N ARG A 202 14.72 0.37 -6.68
CA ARG A 202 15.09 0.00 -5.31
C ARG A 202 14.14 0.68 -4.34
N LEU A 203 13.54 -0.08 -3.42
CA LEU A 203 12.75 0.51 -2.33
C LEU A 203 13.65 1.32 -1.40
N ARG A 204 13.22 2.55 -1.08
CA ARG A 204 13.72 3.30 0.07
C ARG A 204 12.50 3.69 0.89
N SER A 205 12.48 3.30 2.16
CA SER A 205 11.43 3.65 3.11
C SER A 205 11.99 4.59 4.18
N ARG A 206 11.15 5.50 4.67
CA ARG A 206 11.43 6.37 5.81
C ARG A 206 10.15 6.52 6.61
N ARG A 207 10.21 6.26 7.92
CA ARG A 207 9.13 6.65 8.82
C ARG A 207 9.24 8.15 9.05
N LEU A 208 8.18 8.89 8.76
CA LEU A 208 8.05 10.27 9.21
C LEU A 208 7.74 10.21 10.71
N GLY A 209 8.49 10.98 11.51
CA GLY A 209 8.21 11.13 12.93
C GLY A 209 6.96 11.98 13.18
N PRO A 210 6.50 12.08 14.43
CA PRO A 210 5.69 13.21 14.86
C PRO A 210 6.43 14.53 14.68
#